data_AF-A0A1B6HIT3-F1
#
_entry.id   AF-A0A1B6HIT3-F1
#
_cell.length_a   1.000
_cell.length_b   1.000
_cell.length_c   1.000
_cell.angle_alpha   90.00
_cell.angle_beta   90.00
_cell.angle_gamma   90.00
#
_symmetry.space_group_name_H-M   'P 1'
#
loop_
_entity.id
_entity.type
_entity.pdbx_description
1 polymer ?
#
loop_
_entity_poly.entity_id
_entity_poly.type
_entity_poly.pdbx_seq_one_letter_code
_entity_poly.pdbx_strand_id
1 'polypeptide(L)'
;SRLHNFCGSMAEMVSSKSNILHIRFMAEAKAINSSFEIVFTAFRDRAKDESCAEGEYDCEDATCIAETLRCNGRVNCKFRWDEDDCKVVCITGVYILSIFLIYTV
;
A
#
# COMPACT_ATOMS: atom_id res chain seq x y z
N SER A 1 13.13 -0.14 18.90
CA SER A 1 13.33 1.29 18.56
C SER A 1 12.33 1.73 17.52
N ARG A 2 11.92 3.02 17.52
CA ARG A 2 10.93 3.57 16.56
C ARG A 2 11.56 3.62 15.15
N LEU A 3 10.89 3.02 14.16
CA LEU A 3 11.37 2.92 12.79
C LEU A 3 11.17 4.24 12.02
N HIS A 4 9.96 4.80 12.04
CA HIS A 4 9.64 6.11 11.46
C HIS A 4 8.56 6.85 12.27
N ASN A 5 8.46 8.17 12.06
CA ASN A 5 7.36 9.02 12.55
C ASN A 5 6.83 9.86 11.38
N PHE A 6 5.54 9.79 11.12
CA PHE A 6 4.88 10.51 10.03
C PHE A 6 3.85 11.47 10.60
N CYS A 7 3.91 12.74 10.17
CA CYS A 7 2.93 13.77 10.48
C CYS A 7 2.53 14.46 9.17
N GLY A 8 1.30 14.26 8.71
CA GLY A 8 0.78 14.85 7.47
C GLY A 8 0.08 13.84 6.55
N SER A 9 -0.12 14.24 5.29
CA SER A 9 -0.83 13.46 4.26
C SER A 9 0.09 12.63 3.36
N MET A 10 1.41 12.81 3.48
CA MET A 10 2.41 12.10 2.68
C MET A 10 3.32 11.29 3.60
N ALA A 11 3.58 10.03 3.23
CA ALA A 11 4.48 9.15 3.94
C ALA A 11 5.45 8.50 2.95
N GLU A 12 6.68 8.28 3.41
CA GLU A 12 7.68 7.48 2.69
C GLU A 12 7.35 6.00 2.83
N MET A 13 7.73 5.19 1.84
CA MET A 13 7.58 3.75 1.92
C MET A 13 8.52 3.19 3.00
N VAL A 14 7.96 2.48 3.97
CA VAL A 14 8.72 1.84 5.06
C VAL A 14 8.59 0.34 4.94
N SER A 15 9.73 -0.35 4.85
CA SER A 15 9.80 -1.81 4.91
C SER A 15 10.30 -2.28 6.27
N SER A 16 9.65 -3.30 6.82
CA SER A 16 10.12 -3.98 8.02
C SER A 16 10.90 -5.23 7.65
N LYS A 17 12.06 -5.43 8.29
CA LYS A 17 12.84 -6.68 8.14
C LYS A 17 12.24 -7.89 8.86
N SER A 18 11.20 -7.67 9.67
CA SER A 18 10.51 -8.68 10.46
C SER A 18 9.05 -8.76 10.01
N ASN A 19 8.42 -9.90 10.29
CA ASN A 19 7.01 -10.16 10.12
C ASN A 19 6.12 -9.48 11.19
N ILE A 20 6.71 -8.71 12.12
CA ILE A 20 5.99 -7.99 13.16
C ILE A 20 6.28 -6.49 13.03
N LEU A 21 5.22 -5.69 12.82
CA LEU A 21 5.27 -4.23 12.78
C LEU A 21 4.29 -3.66 13.81
N HIS A 22 4.78 -2.74 14.65
CA HIS A 22 3.94 -2.01 15.60
C HIS A 22 3.60 -0.63 15.06
N ILE A 23 2.31 -0.37 14.86
CA ILE A 23 1.80 0.91 14.39
C ILE A 23 1.19 1.66 15.58
N ARG A 24 1.55 2.93 15.73
CA ARG A 24 0.94 3.83 16.71
C ARG A 24 0.32 5.00 15.97
N PHE A 25 -1.00 5.06 15.97
CA PHE A 25 -1.73 6.23 15.53
C PHE A 25 -1.85 7.23 16.67
N MET A 26 -1.54 8.50 16.40
CA MET A 26 -1.66 9.58 17.38
C MET A 26 -2.41 10.73 16.71
N ALA A 27 -3.54 11.11 17.31
CA ALA A 27 -4.39 12.19 16.82
C ALA A 27 -4.56 13.26 17.91
N GLU A 28 -4.58 14.51 17.50
CA GLU A 28 -4.96 15.63 18.37
C GLU A 28 -6.49 15.71 18.52
N ALA A 29 -6.98 16.39 19.56
CA ALA A 29 -8.42 16.54 19.81
C ALA A 29 -9.20 17.16 18.63
N LYS A 30 -8.55 17.94 17.78
CA LYS A 30 -9.16 18.51 16.57
C LYS A 30 -9.36 17.48 15.45
N ALA A 31 -8.66 16.35 15.49
CA ALA A 31 -8.67 15.29 14.48
C ALA A 31 -9.53 14.07 14.89
N ILE A 32 -10.42 14.23 15.89
CA ILE A 32 -11.27 13.13 16.40
C ILE A 32 -12.16 12.53 15.30
N ASN A 33 -12.59 13.32 14.33
CA ASN A 33 -13.44 12.87 13.20
C ASN A 33 -12.64 12.48 11.94
N SER A 34 -11.31 12.42 12.02
CA SER A 34 -10.47 12.05 10.88
C SER A 34 -10.35 10.53 10.76
N SER A 35 -10.44 10.01 9.53
CA SER A 35 -10.14 8.61 9.22
C SER A 35 -8.69 8.45 8.77
N PHE A 36 -8.03 7.37 9.21
CA PHE A 36 -6.75 6.95 8.65
C PHE A 36 -6.93 5.59 7.96
N GLU A 37 -6.40 5.46 6.75
CA GLU A 37 -6.30 4.19 6.04
C GLU A 37 -4.84 3.97 5.63
N ILE A 38 -4.34 2.76 5.87
CA ILE A 38 -2.98 2.37 5.48
C ILE A 38 -3.06 0.95 4.93
N VAL A 39 -2.39 0.72 3.80
CA VAL A 39 -2.21 -0.61 3.22
C VAL A 39 -0.81 -1.10 3.54
N PHE A 40 -0.72 -2.31 4.08
CA PHE A 40 0.55 -3.00 4.31
C PHE A 40 0.59 -4.26 3.47
N THR A 41 1.62 -4.37 2.65
CA THR A 41 1.81 -5.49 1.74
C THR A 41 3.01 -6.30 2.21
N ALA A 42 2.81 -7.59 2.43
CA ALA A 42 3.92 -8.52 2.56
C ALA A 42 4.48 -8.79 1.16
N PHE A 43 5.77 -8.53 0.97
CA PHE A 43 6.48 -8.76 -0.28
C PHE A 43 7.76 -9.54 0.00
N ARG A 44 8.26 -10.19 -1.04
CA ARG A 44 9.55 -10.87 -1.06
C ARG A 44 10.49 -10.09 -1.95
N ASP A 45 11.69 -9.81 -1.45
CA ASP A 45 12.76 -9.27 -2.28
C ASP A 45 13.25 -10.36 -3.24
N ARG A 46 13.43 -10.02 -4.52
CA ARG A 46 14.06 -10.92 -5.49
C ARG A 46 15.42 -10.37 -5.92
N ALA A 47 16.34 -11.28 -6.23
CA ALA A 47 17.54 -10.90 -6.98
C ALA A 47 17.17 -10.57 -8.44
N LYS A 48 17.99 -9.74 -9.10
CA LYS A 48 17.77 -9.30 -10.49
C LYS A 48 17.63 -10.45 -11.50
N ASP A 49 18.24 -11.60 -11.21
CA ASP A 49 18.25 -12.80 -12.06
C ASP A 49 17.28 -13.89 -11.57
N GLU A 50 16.47 -13.61 -10.56
CA GLU A 50 15.50 -14.54 -9.97
C GLU A 50 14.08 -14.18 -10.41
N SER A 51 13.29 -15.17 -10.80
CA SER A 51 11.86 -14.99 -11.06
C SER A 51 11.05 -15.04 -9.75
N CYS A 52 9.87 -14.44 -9.75
CA CYS A 52 8.92 -14.64 -8.66
C CYS A 52 8.49 -16.12 -8.62
N ALA A 53 8.15 -16.63 -7.43
CA ALA A 53 7.74 -18.02 -7.28
C ALA A 53 6.36 -18.25 -7.93
N GLU A 54 5.97 -19.52 -8.13
CA GLU A 54 4.61 -19.80 -8.59
C GLU A 54 3.58 -19.28 -7.59
N GLY A 55 2.59 -18.53 -8.08
CA GLY A 55 1.59 -17.84 -7.25
C GLY A 55 2.03 -16.46 -6.72
N GLU A 56 3.16 -15.93 -7.19
CA GLU A 56 3.59 -14.56 -6.95
C GLU A 56 3.50 -13.70 -8.22
N TYR A 57 3.23 -12.41 -8.04
CA TYR A 57 3.25 -11.38 -9.08
C TYR A 57 4.50 -10.52 -8.97
N ASP A 58 5.03 -10.17 -10.13
CA ASP A 58 6.20 -9.32 -10.28
C ASP A 58 5.81 -7.84 -10.32
N CYS A 59 6.26 -7.07 -9.32
CA CYS A 59 6.08 -5.62 -9.27
C CYS A 59 7.10 -4.83 -10.10
N GLU A 60 7.96 -5.46 -10.90
CA GLU A 60 9.04 -4.86 -11.71
C GLU A 60 10.07 -3.98 -10.94
N ASP A 61 9.94 -3.85 -9.62
CA ASP A 61 10.83 -3.07 -8.73
C ASP A 61 11.63 -3.98 -7.79
N ALA A 62 12.10 -5.13 -8.29
CA ALA A 62 12.82 -6.15 -7.52
C ALA A 62 12.04 -6.73 -6.31
N THR A 63 10.71 -6.62 -6.34
CA THR A 63 9.82 -7.15 -5.31
C THR A 63 8.74 -8.04 -5.93
N CYS A 64 8.42 -9.13 -5.23
CA CYS A 64 7.37 -10.06 -5.57
C CYS A 64 6.27 -9.98 -4.50
N ILE A 65 5.02 -9.91 -4.94
CA ILE A 65 3.84 -9.93 -4.07
C ILE A 65 3.00 -11.17 -4.36
N ALA A 66 2.02 -11.49 -3.52
CA ALA A 66 1.10 -12.59 -3.83
C ALA A 66 0.27 -12.28 -5.09
N GLU A 67 0.06 -13.27 -5.97
CA GLU A 67 -0.70 -13.09 -7.21
C GLU A 67 -2.16 -12.64 -6.95
N THR A 68 -2.73 -13.01 -5.80
CA THR A 68 -4.08 -12.60 -5.36
C THR A 68 -4.22 -11.10 -5.08
N LEU A 69 -3.11 -10.37 -4.98
CA LEU A 69 -3.10 -8.92 -4.78
C LEU A 69 -3.16 -8.15 -6.11
N ARG A 70 -2.98 -8.81 -7.24
CA ARG A 70 -3.11 -8.19 -8.56
C ARG A 70 -4.58 -7.85 -8.83
N CYS A 71 -4.85 -6.63 -9.29
CA CYS A 71 -6.20 -6.17 -9.64
C CYS A 71 -7.23 -6.25 -8.51
N ASN A 72 -6.81 -5.98 -7.26
CA ASN A 72 -7.69 -5.99 -6.09
C ASN A 72 -8.22 -4.58 -5.73
N GLY A 73 -7.87 -3.55 -6.49
CA GLY A 73 -8.29 -2.17 -6.28
C GLY A 73 -7.50 -1.44 -5.19
N ARG A 74 -6.47 -2.08 -4.60
CA ARG A 74 -5.54 -1.48 -3.65
C ARG A 74 -4.16 -1.47 -4.28
N VAL A 75 -3.42 -0.38 -4.11
CA VAL A 75 -2.04 -0.27 -4.61
C VAL A 75 -1.12 -1.02 -3.66
N ASN A 76 -0.56 -2.14 -4.11
CA ASN A 76 0.37 -2.97 -3.32
C ASN A 76 1.81 -2.81 -3.81
N CYS A 77 2.03 -2.60 -5.11
CA CYS A 77 3.34 -2.29 -5.66
C CYS A 77 3.70 -0.80 -5.47
N LYS A 78 4.98 -0.48 -5.34
CA LYS A 78 5.48 0.91 -5.20
C LYS A 78 5.04 1.84 -6.34
N PHE A 79 4.97 1.31 -7.55
CA PHE A 79 4.58 2.05 -8.75
C PHE A 79 3.20 1.65 -9.29
N ARG A 80 2.35 1.00 -8.48
CA ARG A 80 0.98 0.62 -8.87
C ARG A 80 0.87 -0.35 -10.07
N TRP A 81 1.97 -1.00 -10.45
CA TRP A 81 1.98 -2.00 -11.53
C TRP A 81 1.03 -3.18 -11.32
N ASP A 82 0.62 -3.46 -10.09
CA ASP A 82 -0.42 -4.46 -9.79
C ASP A 82 -1.83 -4.07 -10.25
N GLU A 83 -2.07 -2.79 -10.57
CA GLU A 83 -3.38 -2.23 -10.91
C GLU A 83 -3.45 -1.59 -12.31
N ASP A 84 -2.34 -1.48 -13.05
CA ASP A 84 -2.29 -0.78 -14.34
C ASP A 84 -2.76 -1.63 -15.54
N ASP A 85 -2.42 -2.92 -15.60
CA ASP A 85 -2.80 -3.84 -16.70
C ASP A 85 -3.94 -4.79 -16.28
N CYS A 86 -4.89 -4.25 -15.53
CA CYS A 86 -6.09 -4.96 -15.15
C CYS A 86 -7.12 -4.78 -16.25
N LYS A 87 -7.45 -5.88 -16.95
CA LYS A 87 -8.67 -5.92 -17.77
C LYS A 87 -9.81 -5.53 -16.86
N VAL A 88 -10.33 -4.32 -17.05
CA VAL A 88 -11.32 -3.67 -16.19
C VAL A 88 -12.36 -4.70 -15.79
N VAL A 89 -12.21 -5.30 -14.60
CA VAL A 89 -13.35 -5.89 -13.94
C VAL A 89 -14.08 -4.65 -13.47
N CYS A 90 -15.03 -4.21 -14.29
CA CYS A 90 -16.11 -3.37 -13.82
C CYS A 90 -16.75 -4.16 -12.68
N ILE A 91 -16.23 -4.02 -11.45
CA ILE A 91 -17.05 -4.25 -10.28
C ILE A 91 -18.08 -3.14 -10.41
N THR A 92 -19.24 -3.49 -10.94
CA THR A 92 -20.41 -2.64 -10.95
C THR A 92 -20.69 -2.25 -9.50
N GLY A 93 -20.19 -1.09 -9.08
CA GLY A 93 -20.54 -0.46 -7.81
C GLY A 93 -19.49 -0.45 -6.70
N VAL A 94 -18.30 0.11 -6.93
CA VAL A 94 -17.61 0.85 -5.85
C VAL A 94 -17.20 2.22 -6.36
N TYR A 95 -18.00 3.22 -6.01
CA TYR A 95 -17.56 4.61 -6.07
C TYR A 95 -16.43 4.77 -5.04
N ILE A 96 -15.17 4.76 -5.48
CA ILE A 96 -14.09 5.27 -4.64
C ILE A 96 -14.31 6.78 -4.58
N LEU A 97 -15.04 7.22 -3.55
CA LEU A 97 -15.05 8.60 -3.10
C LEU A 97 -13.65 8.91 -2.59
N SER A 98 -12.76 9.30 -3.50
CA SER A 98 -11.52 9.99 -3.16
C SER A 98 -11.90 11.39 -2.66
N ILE A 99 -12.34 11.45 -1.40
CA ILE A 99 -12.52 12.71 -0.69
C ILE A 99 -11.12 13.23 -0.39
N PHE A 100 -10.61 14.07 -1.29
CA PHE A 100 -9.56 15.01 -0.93
C PHE A 100 -10.15 15.94 0.13
N LEU A 101 -9.91 15.64 1.41
CA LEU A 101 -10.14 16.60 2.48
C LEU A 101 -9.14 17.74 2.30
N ILE A 102 -9.56 18.75 1.53
CA ILE A 102 -8.91 20.06 1.50
C ILE A 102 -9.16 20.67 2.88
N TYR A 103 -8.21 20.54 3.80
CA TYR A 103 -8.13 21.48 4.91
C TYR A 103 -7.21 22.61 4.48
N THR A 104 -7.84 23.75 4.20
CA THR A 104 -7.19 25.06 4.16
C THR A 104 -6.70 25.38 5.57
N VAL A 105 -5.47 25.91 5.69
CA VAL A 105 -5.01 26.60 6.90
C VAL A 105 -5.84 27.88 7.09
#